data_AF-A0A965JWM7-F1
#
_entry.id   AF-A0A965JWM7-F1
#
_cell.length_a   1.000
_cell.length_b   1.000
_cell.length_c   1.000
_cell.angle_alpha   90.00
_cell.angle_beta   90.00
_cell.angle_gamma   90.00
#
_symmetry.space_group_name_H-M   'P 1'
#
loop_
_entity.id
_entity.type
_entity.pdbx_description
1 polymer ?
#
loop_
_entity_poly.entity_id
_entity_poly.type
_entity_poly.pdbx_seq_one_letter_code
_entity_poly.pdbx_strand_id
1 'polypeptide(L)'
;MVKIQLDQASVNKFIATLQRFAAKTGQSMRDATLEQAALVCQDAATFTPPMPKGGGRGLSKAAQTAGDNAVAGDIRKIFVAANDRNSNSASALLTNQLAYATKSNDLSLFNKVIGGGKLEALKGLSPIMRKIANDQDYARAFAKAKNYFNTTNPVRTDYGQGFVGDLRAPHNRIKGKFGGRIGKNVRPTKIKLLVESKGDLSSYIKERQAMVGMVKSGWSSALRSLPKPKINGIEKNFGTDLLAVAWINRHATRGRSNVVADTQNKLIEVTVTNSLGNVNNIGVDASVIPLVIANRRKQMGLRMRRHLKDAAAATKTS
;
A
#
# COMPACT_ATOMS: atom_id res chain seq x y z
N MET A 1 13.45 11.83 8.19
CA MET A 1 13.74 10.40 7.90
C MET A 1 13.39 9.60 9.14
N VAL A 2 12.45 8.65 9.08
CA VAL A 2 12.13 7.80 10.25
C VAL A 2 13.08 6.60 10.25
N LYS A 3 13.91 6.48 11.29
CA LYS A 3 14.82 5.34 11.48
C LYS A 3 14.11 4.30 12.34
N ILE A 4 13.80 3.14 11.76
CA ILE A 4 13.31 1.99 12.55
C ILE A 4 14.53 1.39 13.24
N GLN A 5 14.67 1.60 14.55
CA GLN A 5 15.68 0.94 15.36
C GLN A 5 15.04 -0.28 16.01
N LEU A 6 15.67 -1.44 15.83
CA LEU A 6 15.31 -2.66 16.56
C LEU A 6 15.87 -2.60 17.97
N ASP A 7 15.21 -3.27 18.91
CA ASP A 7 15.77 -3.41 20.24
C ASP A 7 17.09 -4.20 20.19
N GLN A 8 18.06 -3.80 21.02
CA GLN A 8 19.40 -4.38 21.01
C GLN A 8 19.39 -5.89 21.29
N ALA A 9 18.45 -6.38 22.11
CA ALA A 9 18.33 -7.79 22.41
C ALA A 9 17.92 -8.62 21.17
N SER A 10 17.00 -8.13 20.35
CA SER A 10 16.61 -8.76 19.08
C SER A 10 17.77 -8.80 18.08
N VAL A 11 18.54 -7.71 18.00
CA VAL A 11 19.75 -7.64 17.15
C VAL A 11 20.78 -8.67 17.62
N ASN A 12 21.10 -8.70 18.91
CA ASN A 12 22.06 -9.65 19.48
C ASN A 12 21.62 -11.11 19.25
N LYS A 13 20.33 -11.41 19.44
CA LYS A 13 19.78 -12.75 19.15
C LYS A 13 19.88 -13.11 17.67
N PHE A 14 19.69 -12.15 16.75
CA PHE A 14 19.87 -12.38 15.32
C PHE A 14 21.32 -12.72 15.00
N ILE A 15 22.28 -11.91 15.48
CA ILE A 15 23.72 -12.10 15.26
C ILE A 15 24.17 -13.47 15.80
N ALA A 16 23.79 -13.82 17.04
CA ALA A 16 24.11 -15.13 17.61
C ALA A 16 23.53 -16.30 16.80
N THR A 17 22.33 -16.13 16.24
CA THR A 17 21.72 -17.15 15.36
C THR A 17 22.50 -17.28 14.04
N LEU A 18 22.94 -16.16 13.48
CA LEU A 18 23.73 -16.11 12.23
C LEU A 18 25.10 -16.78 12.41
N GLN A 19 25.78 -16.52 13.51
CA GLN A 19 27.06 -17.17 13.84
C GLN A 19 26.92 -18.69 13.94
N ARG A 20 25.89 -19.17 14.65
CA ARG A 20 25.58 -20.61 14.73
C ARG A 20 25.22 -21.19 13.37
N PHE A 21 24.47 -20.45 12.56
CA PHE A 21 24.10 -20.86 11.21
C PHE A 21 25.33 -21.04 10.31
N ALA A 22 26.24 -20.05 10.29
CA ALA A 22 27.48 -20.13 9.52
C ALA A 22 28.31 -21.35 9.93
N ALA A 23 28.54 -21.52 11.23
CA ALA A 23 29.30 -22.65 11.77
C ALA A 23 28.69 -24.01 11.43
N LYS A 24 27.36 -24.16 11.54
CA LYS A 24 26.67 -25.43 11.29
C LYS A 24 26.48 -25.77 9.81
N THR A 25 26.55 -24.78 8.94
CA THR A 25 26.41 -24.98 7.48
C THR A 25 27.74 -24.95 6.74
N GLY A 26 28.86 -24.76 7.44
CA GLY A 26 30.19 -24.65 6.84
C GLY A 26 30.39 -23.39 6.01
N GLN A 27 29.52 -22.39 6.16
CA GLN A 27 29.63 -21.12 5.43
C GLN A 27 30.54 -20.15 6.17
N SER A 28 31.23 -19.28 5.42
CA SER A 28 31.92 -18.13 6.01
C SER A 28 30.89 -17.18 6.62
N MET A 29 31.28 -16.40 7.63
CA MET A 29 30.41 -15.35 8.16
C MET A 29 30.00 -14.35 7.08
N ARG A 30 30.85 -14.10 6.08
CA ARG A 30 30.55 -13.21 4.96
C ARG A 30 29.40 -13.76 4.13
N ASP A 31 29.54 -15.00 3.70
CA ASP A 31 28.57 -15.65 2.82
C ASP A 31 27.24 -15.88 3.55
N ALA A 32 27.28 -16.30 4.81
CA ALA A 32 26.08 -16.42 5.63
C ALA A 32 25.35 -15.06 5.79
N THR A 33 26.10 -13.97 5.98
CA THR A 33 25.52 -12.62 6.08
C THR A 33 24.91 -12.17 4.75
N LEU A 34 25.59 -12.40 3.63
CA LEU A 34 25.08 -12.10 2.29
C LEU A 34 23.84 -12.93 1.95
N GLU A 35 23.83 -14.22 2.31
CA GLU A 35 22.65 -15.09 2.19
C GLU A 35 21.45 -14.49 2.94
N GLN A 36 21.64 -14.15 4.22
CA GLN A 36 20.55 -13.59 5.01
C GLN A 36 20.15 -12.20 4.52
N ALA A 37 21.07 -11.36 4.06
CA ALA A 37 20.74 -10.06 3.47
C ALA A 37 19.89 -10.19 2.19
N ALA A 38 20.20 -11.15 1.33
CA ALA A 38 19.40 -11.45 0.15
C ALA A 38 17.98 -11.90 0.52
N LEU A 39 17.87 -12.79 1.51
CA LEU A 39 16.58 -13.27 2.01
C LEU A 39 15.79 -12.20 2.78
N VAL A 40 16.47 -11.27 3.45
CA VAL A 40 15.88 -10.07 4.07
C VAL A 40 15.21 -9.19 3.01
N CYS A 41 15.82 -9.00 1.84
CA CYS A 41 15.20 -8.24 0.75
C CYS A 41 13.89 -8.90 0.29
N GLN A 42 13.88 -10.23 0.11
CA GLN A 42 12.69 -11.00 -0.25
C GLN A 42 11.58 -10.91 0.82
N ASP A 43 11.95 -11.03 2.09
CA ASP A 43 11.01 -10.92 3.21
C ASP A 43 10.47 -9.50 3.35
N ALA A 44 11.33 -8.49 3.22
CA ALA A 44 10.92 -7.10 3.29
C ALA A 44 9.89 -6.80 2.19
N ALA A 45 10.12 -7.28 0.95
CA ALA A 45 9.14 -7.19 -0.13
C ALA A 45 7.86 -7.97 0.19
N THR A 46 7.95 -9.14 0.81
CA THR A 46 6.80 -9.95 1.22
C THR A 46 5.93 -9.24 2.25
N PHE A 47 6.54 -8.70 3.30
CA PHE A 47 5.84 -8.06 4.42
C PHE A 47 5.48 -6.59 4.17
N THR A 48 6.06 -5.94 3.16
CA THR A 48 5.64 -4.59 2.72
C THR A 48 4.14 -4.60 2.39
N PRO A 49 3.32 -3.72 3.02
CA PRO A 49 1.87 -3.61 2.79
C PRO A 49 1.50 -3.39 1.31
N PRO A 50 0.25 -3.68 0.91
CA PRO A 50 -0.97 -3.07 1.49
C PRO A 50 -1.84 -4.00 2.35
N MET A 51 -1.38 -5.20 2.69
CA MET A 51 -2.13 -6.12 3.56
C MET A 51 -1.95 -5.75 5.05
N PRO A 52 -2.92 -6.08 5.94
CA PRO A 52 -2.94 -5.63 7.34
C PRO A 52 -1.71 -6.03 8.16
N LYS A 53 -1.61 -5.44 9.37
CA LYS A 53 -0.55 -5.65 10.36
C LYS A 53 -0.26 -7.15 10.55
N GLY A 54 0.99 -7.57 10.35
CA GLY A 54 1.40 -8.98 10.35
C GLY A 54 1.89 -9.52 9.00
N GLY A 55 1.73 -8.76 7.91
CA GLY A 55 2.26 -9.11 6.59
C GLY A 55 1.28 -9.88 5.71
N GLY A 56 1.35 -9.66 4.39
CA GLY A 56 0.44 -10.26 3.40
C GLY A 56 0.85 -11.66 2.92
N ARG A 57 -0.02 -12.28 2.10
CA ARG A 57 0.12 -13.60 1.45
C ARG A 57 1.26 -13.73 0.40
N GLY A 58 2.35 -12.98 0.55
CA GLY A 58 3.57 -13.19 -0.22
C GLY A 58 3.71 -12.38 -1.51
N LEU A 59 4.58 -12.90 -2.37
CA LEU A 59 4.95 -12.36 -3.69
C LEU A 59 4.03 -12.88 -4.82
N SER A 60 3.02 -13.68 -4.47
CA SER A 60 2.14 -14.38 -5.39
C SER A 60 1.16 -13.45 -6.12
N LYS A 61 0.57 -13.95 -7.22
CA LYS A 61 -0.51 -13.25 -7.93
C LYS A 61 -1.74 -13.05 -7.03
N ALA A 62 -2.08 -14.04 -6.21
CA ALA A 62 -3.18 -13.93 -5.25
C ALA A 62 -2.94 -12.81 -4.23
N ALA A 63 -1.70 -12.64 -3.77
CA ALA A 63 -1.32 -11.54 -2.89
C ALA A 63 -1.40 -10.18 -3.60
N GLN A 64 -1.02 -10.10 -4.87
CA GLN A 64 -1.23 -8.91 -5.69
C GLN A 64 -2.71 -8.55 -5.74
N THR A 65 -3.58 -9.48 -6.16
CA THR A 65 -5.03 -9.25 -6.26
C THR A 65 -5.65 -8.85 -4.92
N ALA A 66 -5.25 -9.51 -3.83
CA ALA A 66 -5.72 -9.15 -2.49
C ALA A 66 -5.30 -7.72 -2.11
N GLY A 67 -4.05 -7.35 -2.38
CA GLY A 67 -3.54 -6.00 -2.14
C GLY A 67 -4.22 -4.94 -3.01
N ASP A 68 -4.47 -5.25 -4.29
CA ASP A 68 -5.15 -4.38 -5.23
C ASP A 68 -6.58 -4.08 -4.78
N ASN A 69 -7.31 -5.12 -4.33
CA ASN A 69 -8.64 -4.98 -3.75
C ASN A 69 -8.61 -4.19 -2.43
N ALA A 70 -7.58 -4.40 -1.61
CA ALA A 70 -7.40 -3.70 -0.35
C ALA A 70 -7.13 -2.20 -0.55
N VAL A 71 -6.35 -1.81 -1.57
CA VAL A 71 -6.12 -0.40 -1.95
C VAL A 71 -7.39 0.21 -2.52
N ALA A 72 -8.05 -0.47 -3.46
CA ALA A 72 -9.28 0.01 -4.06
C ALA A 72 -10.40 0.17 -3.03
N GLY A 73 -10.51 -0.76 -2.07
CA GLY A 73 -11.47 -0.72 -0.99
C GLY A 73 -11.29 0.50 -0.08
N ASP A 74 -10.05 0.84 0.30
CA ASP A 74 -9.77 2.05 1.10
C ASP A 74 -10.21 3.32 0.36
N ILE A 75 -9.86 3.42 -0.93
CA ILE A 75 -10.21 4.58 -1.76
C ILE A 75 -11.73 4.69 -1.93
N ARG A 76 -12.42 3.58 -2.21
CA ARG A 76 -13.90 3.55 -2.38
C ARG A 76 -14.67 3.82 -1.08
N LYS A 77 -14.04 3.74 0.09
CA LYS A 77 -14.65 4.21 1.35
C LYS A 77 -14.65 5.72 1.47
N ILE A 78 -13.71 6.40 0.81
CA ILE A 78 -13.56 7.85 0.84
C ILE A 78 -14.29 8.50 -0.34
N PHE A 79 -14.17 7.93 -1.53
CA PHE A 79 -14.63 8.56 -2.78
C PHE A 79 -15.77 7.78 -3.42
N VAL A 80 -16.60 8.50 -4.16
CA VAL A 80 -17.57 7.96 -5.11
C VAL A 80 -17.52 8.77 -6.39
N ALA A 81 -17.66 8.13 -7.55
CA ALA A 81 -17.79 8.84 -8.81
C ALA A 81 -19.25 9.19 -9.08
N ALA A 82 -19.51 10.40 -9.59
CA ALA A 82 -20.87 10.86 -9.85
C ALA A 82 -21.61 10.01 -10.89
N ASN A 83 -20.89 9.51 -11.89
CA ASN A 83 -21.45 8.66 -12.94
C ASN A 83 -21.40 7.15 -12.62
N ASP A 84 -21.19 6.75 -11.36
CA ASP A 84 -21.20 5.33 -10.99
C ASP A 84 -22.65 4.81 -10.86
N ARG A 85 -23.14 4.22 -11.95
CA ARG A 85 -24.51 3.68 -12.09
C ARG A 85 -24.91 2.66 -11.01
N ASN A 86 -23.93 2.02 -10.35
CA ASN A 86 -24.16 1.00 -9.35
C ASN A 86 -24.16 1.55 -7.91
N SER A 87 -24.04 2.86 -7.72
CA SER A 87 -23.96 3.46 -6.40
C SER A 87 -25.16 4.37 -6.14
N ASN A 88 -26.16 3.85 -5.40
CA ASN A 88 -27.21 4.67 -4.80
C ASN A 88 -26.62 5.81 -3.94
N SER A 89 -25.39 5.61 -3.46
CA SER A 89 -24.59 6.62 -2.76
C SER A 89 -24.24 7.83 -3.62
N ALA A 90 -23.98 7.70 -4.93
CA ALA A 90 -23.65 8.85 -5.79
C ALA A 90 -24.84 9.80 -5.93
N SER A 91 -26.04 9.28 -6.20
CA SER A 91 -27.26 10.08 -6.31
C SER A 91 -27.63 10.77 -5.00
N ALA A 92 -27.51 10.07 -3.88
CA ALA A 92 -27.74 10.65 -2.56
C ALA A 92 -26.74 11.79 -2.25
N LEU A 93 -25.49 11.62 -2.66
CA LEU A 93 -24.44 12.62 -2.48
C LEU A 93 -24.61 13.82 -3.40
N LEU A 94 -24.95 13.62 -4.67
CA LEU A 94 -25.32 14.70 -5.59
C LEU A 94 -26.50 15.50 -5.05
N THR A 95 -27.55 14.81 -4.58
CA THR A 95 -28.71 15.46 -3.95
C THR A 95 -28.29 16.30 -2.73
N ASN A 96 -27.44 15.75 -1.86
CA ASN A 96 -26.91 16.48 -0.70
C ASN A 96 -26.07 17.71 -1.10
N GLN A 97 -25.25 17.61 -2.15
CA GLN A 97 -24.45 18.73 -2.68
C GLN A 97 -25.34 19.83 -3.29
N LEU A 98 -26.38 19.46 -4.04
CA LEU A 98 -27.34 20.40 -4.62
C LEU A 98 -28.16 21.08 -3.52
N ALA A 99 -28.64 20.34 -2.53
CA ALA A 99 -29.31 20.89 -1.36
C ALA A 99 -28.41 21.86 -0.60
N TYR A 100 -27.13 21.50 -0.43
CA TYR A 100 -26.14 22.36 0.20
C TYR A 100 -25.93 23.67 -0.54
N ALA A 101 -25.65 23.62 -1.84
CA ALA A 101 -25.42 24.81 -2.67
C ALA A 101 -26.65 25.74 -2.66
N THR A 102 -27.84 25.15 -2.74
CA THR A 102 -29.11 25.87 -2.69
C THR A 102 -29.32 26.58 -1.34
N LYS A 103 -29.12 25.87 -0.22
CA LYS A 103 -29.29 26.41 1.13
C LYS A 103 -28.26 27.46 1.51
N SER A 104 -27.05 27.36 0.93
CA SER A 104 -25.99 28.36 1.12
C SER A 104 -26.06 29.52 0.13
N ASN A 105 -27.09 29.56 -0.72
CA ASN A 105 -27.26 30.56 -1.78
C ASN A 105 -26.07 30.62 -2.76
N ASP A 106 -25.37 29.51 -2.97
CA ASP A 106 -24.19 29.39 -3.83
C ASP A 106 -24.58 28.86 -5.22
N LEU A 107 -24.94 29.79 -6.11
CA LEU A 107 -25.31 29.48 -7.49
C LEU A 107 -24.15 28.89 -8.30
N SER A 108 -22.91 29.32 -8.02
CA SER A 108 -21.70 28.82 -8.70
C SER A 108 -21.49 27.34 -8.41
N LEU A 109 -21.53 26.95 -7.13
CA LEU A 109 -21.43 25.55 -6.73
C LEU A 109 -22.59 24.71 -7.28
N PHE A 110 -23.81 25.25 -7.25
CA PHE A 110 -24.98 24.57 -7.81
C PHE A 110 -24.79 24.26 -9.30
N ASN A 111 -24.40 25.26 -10.09
CA ASN A 111 -24.13 25.11 -11.51
C ASN A 111 -22.97 24.15 -11.77
N LYS A 112 -21.91 24.20 -10.95
CA LYS A 112 -20.80 23.25 -11.04
C LYS A 112 -21.25 21.81 -10.79
N VAL A 113 -22.10 21.58 -9.78
CA VAL A 113 -22.61 20.23 -9.44
C VAL A 113 -23.52 19.69 -10.54
N ILE A 114 -24.37 20.53 -11.13
CA ILE A 114 -25.20 20.17 -12.28
C ILE A 114 -24.34 19.91 -13.52
N GLY A 115 -23.44 20.84 -13.87
CA GLY A 115 -22.63 20.77 -15.09
C GLY A 115 -21.58 19.66 -15.08
N GLY A 116 -20.97 19.37 -13.92
CA GLY A 116 -20.01 18.27 -13.76
C GLY A 116 -20.67 16.89 -13.66
N GLY A 117 -21.96 16.84 -13.36
CA GLY A 117 -22.76 15.63 -13.44
C GLY A 117 -23.12 15.35 -14.91
N LYS A 118 -22.27 14.62 -15.65
CA LYS A 118 -22.67 14.06 -16.96
C LYS A 118 -24.08 13.45 -16.83
N LEU A 119 -24.96 13.64 -17.81
CA LEU A 119 -26.39 13.24 -17.82
C LEU A 119 -26.72 11.89 -17.15
N GLU A 120 -25.77 10.94 -17.17
CA GLU A 120 -25.88 9.63 -16.54
C GLU A 120 -25.96 9.65 -15.01
N ALA A 121 -25.26 10.58 -14.34
CA ALA A 121 -25.28 10.76 -12.89
C ALA A 121 -26.65 11.24 -12.39
N LEU A 122 -27.37 11.98 -13.23
CA LEU A 122 -28.70 12.51 -12.94
C LEU A 122 -29.79 11.43 -13.01
N LYS A 123 -29.53 10.27 -13.63
CA LYS A 123 -30.54 9.19 -13.78
C LYS A 123 -31.02 8.65 -12.43
N GLY A 124 -30.16 8.65 -11.41
CA GLY A 124 -30.51 8.19 -10.07
C GLY A 124 -31.13 9.26 -9.16
N LEU A 125 -31.30 10.50 -9.63
CA LEU A 125 -32.01 11.56 -8.90
C LEU A 125 -33.53 11.36 -9.00
N SER A 126 -34.29 11.99 -8.08
CA SER A 126 -35.75 11.99 -8.15
C SER A 126 -36.26 12.62 -9.46
N PRO A 127 -37.45 12.25 -9.97
CA PRO A 127 -38.00 12.84 -11.19
C PRO A 127 -38.05 14.37 -11.18
N ILE A 128 -38.38 14.97 -10.02
CA ILE A 128 -38.41 16.42 -9.85
C ILE A 128 -37.00 17.01 -9.96
N MET A 129 -36.03 16.42 -9.26
CA MET A 129 -34.66 16.92 -9.29
C MET A 129 -34.03 16.78 -10.68
N ARG A 130 -34.38 15.73 -11.45
CA ARG A 130 -33.97 15.62 -12.86
C ARG A 130 -34.52 16.74 -13.72
N LYS A 131 -35.80 17.12 -13.53
CA LYS A 131 -36.39 18.27 -14.25
C LYS A 131 -35.68 19.58 -13.90
N ILE A 132 -35.30 19.76 -12.64
CA ILE A 132 -34.54 20.94 -12.21
C ILE A 132 -33.14 20.94 -12.81
N ALA A 133 -32.43 19.81 -12.80
CA ALA A 133 -31.08 19.71 -13.31
C ALA A 133 -30.97 19.88 -14.84
N ASN A 134 -32.02 19.51 -15.58
CA ASN A 134 -32.10 19.66 -17.04
C ASN A 134 -32.72 21.00 -17.48
N ASP A 135 -33.02 21.91 -16.55
CA ASP A 135 -33.56 23.22 -16.89
C ASP A 135 -32.46 24.06 -17.58
N GLN A 136 -32.75 24.57 -18.79
CA GLN A 136 -31.80 25.36 -19.57
C GLN A 136 -31.50 26.73 -18.94
N ASP A 137 -32.39 27.21 -18.06
CA ASP A 137 -32.19 28.43 -17.29
C ASP A 137 -31.69 28.07 -15.89
N TYR A 138 -30.39 28.27 -15.67
CA TYR A 138 -29.72 27.97 -14.40
C TYR A 138 -30.28 28.78 -13.21
N ALA A 139 -30.74 30.01 -13.42
CA ALA A 139 -31.31 30.83 -12.34
C ALA A 139 -32.68 30.29 -11.94
N ARG A 140 -33.51 29.93 -12.93
CA ARG A 140 -34.79 29.26 -12.70
C ARG A 140 -34.62 27.88 -12.06
N ALA A 141 -33.62 27.10 -12.50
CA ALA A 141 -33.26 25.84 -11.89
C ALA A 141 -32.95 26.00 -10.40
N PHE A 142 -32.12 26.99 -10.07
CA PHE A 142 -31.75 27.30 -8.70
C PHE A 142 -32.94 27.72 -7.83
N ALA A 143 -33.85 28.55 -8.36
CA ALA A 143 -35.07 28.94 -7.67
C ALA A 143 -35.99 27.72 -7.38
N LYS A 144 -36.17 26.83 -8.37
CA LYS A 144 -36.92 25.59 -8.17
C LYS A 144 -36.26 24.68 -7.14
N ALA A 145 -34.93 24.62 -7.13
CA ALA A 145 -34.18 23.87 -6.13
C ALA A 145 -34.39 24.43 -4.71
N LYS A 146 -34.45 25.77 -4.53
CA LYS A 146 -34.75 26.40 -3.23
C LYS A 146 -36.05 25.91 -2.64
N ASN A 147 -37.09 25.83 -3.47
CA ASN A 147 -38.39 25.31 -3.05
C ASN A 147 -38.31 23.80 -2.75
N TYR A 148 -37.68 23.03 -3.64
CA TYR A 148 -37.57 21.58 -3.49
C TYR A 148 -36.80 21.15 -2.22
N PHE A 149 -35.75 21.88 -1.85
CA PHE A 149 -34.92 21.58 -0.70
C PHE A 149 -35.28 22.38 0.56
N ASN A 150 -36.44 23.04 0.61
CA ASN A 150 -36.81 23.93 1.72
C ASN A 150 -36.80 23.24 3.11
N THR A 151 -37.15 21.97 3.19
CA THR A 151 -37.15 21.14 4.41
C THR A 151 -35.91 20.25 4.54
N THR A 152 -35.02 20.26 3.54
CA THR A 152 -33.84 19.40 3.54
C THR A 152 -32.73 19.99 4.39
N ASN A 153 -32.12 19.15 5.22
CA ASN A 153 -30.96 19.48 6.04
C ASN A 153 -29.69 18.83 5.45
N PRO A 154 -28.98 19.52 4.53
CA PRO A 154 -27.79 18.96 3.91
C PRO A 154 -26.66 18.81 4.93
N VAL A 155 -25.95 17.69 4.87
CA VAL A 155 -24.79 17.42 5.71
C VAL A 155 -23.54 17.98 5.04
N ARG A 156 -22.77 18.77 5.79
CA ARG A 156 -21.44 19.22 5.35
C ARG A 156 -20.44 18.08 5.39
N THR A 157 -19.56 18.00 4.39
CA THR A 157 -18.38 17.15 4.46
C THR A 157 -17.25 17.92 5.15
N ASP A 158 -16.47 17.22 5.99
CA ASP A 158 -15.31 17.81 6.67
C ASP A 158 -14.16 18.16 5.70
N TYR A 159 -14.30 17.83 4.41
CA TYR A 159 -13.25 17.94 3.40
C TYR A 159 -13.68 18.81 2.20
N GLY A 160 -14.74 19.61 2.35
CA GLY A 160 -15.23 20.54 1.33
C GLY A 160 -16.49 20.05 0.60
N GLN A 161 -17.00 20.86 -0.32
CA GLN A 161 -18.21 20.61 -1.09
C GLN A 161 -17.92 20.63 -2.59
N GLY A 162 -18.78 19.97 -3.37
CA GLY A 162 -18.62 19.80 -4.80
C GLY A 162 -17.66 18.67 -5.20
N PHE A 163 -17.19 18.76 -6.46
CA PHE A 163 -16.29 17.78 -7.05
C PHE A 163 -14.84 17.97 -6.59
N VAL A 164 -14.21 16.85 -6.24
CA VAL A 164 -12.79 16.77 -5.91
C VAL A 164 -11.99 16.49 -7.19
N GLY A 165 -11.18 17.46 -7.62
CA GLY A 165 -10.27 17.31 -8.77
C GLY A 165 -8.96 16.60 -8.40
N ASP A 166 -8.36 16.92 -7.24
CA ASP A 166 -7.19 16.19 -6.72
C ASP A 166 -7.62 15.17 -5.66
N LEU A 167 -7.57 13.89 -6.00
CA LEU A 167 -7.90 12.79 -5.08
C LEU A 167 -6.76 12.52 -4.09
N ARG A 168 -5.51 12.90 -4.40
CA ARG A 168 -4.33 12.50 -3.62
C ARG A 168 -4.23 13.20 -2.29
N ALA A 169 -4.37 14.52 -2.26
CA ALA A 169 -4.33 15.29 -1.02
C ALA A 169 -5.39 14.82 0.00
N PRO A 170 -6.70 14.74 -0.32
CA PRO A 170 -7.71 14.27 0.62
C PRO A 170 -7.52 12.80 1.00
N HIS A 171 -7.12 11.93 0.05
CA HIS A 171 -6.85 10.53 0.38
C HIS A 171 -5.73 10.40 1.41
N ASN A 172 -4.56 11.03 1.19
CA ASN A 172 -3.44 10.93 2.12
C ASN A 172 -3.80 11.53 3.49
N ARG A 173 -4.49 12.67 3.52
CA ARG A 173 -4.95 13.32 4.76
C ARG A 173 -5.86 12.40 5.58
N ILE A 174 -6.85 11.78 4.94
CA ILE A 174 -7.79 10.88 5.60
C ILE A 174 -7.07 9.61 6.05
N LYS A 175 -6.30 8.98 5.17
CA LYS A 175 -5.60 7.73 5.44
C LYS A 175 -4.56 7.86 6.55
N GLY A 176 -3.92 9.03 6.67
CA GLY A 176 -2.98 9.34 7.75
C GLY A 176 -3.61 9.19 9.15
N LYS A 177 -4.91 9.49 9.30
CA LYS A 177 -5.65 9.29 10.57
C LYS A 177 -5.81 7.82 10.97
N PHE A 178 -5.58 6.89 10.04
CA PHE A 178 -5.78 5.45 10.23
C PHE A 178 -4.48 4.64 10.11
N GLY A 179 -3.30 5.26 10.29
CA GLY A 179 -2.02 4.56 10.18
C GLY A 179 -1.82 3.92 8.79
N GLY A 180 -2.26 4.62 7.74
CA GLY A 180 -2.02 4.19 6.37
C GLY A 180 -2.93 3.07 5.84
N ARG A 181 -3.93 2.56 6.58
CA ARG A 181 -4.93 1.58 6.09
C ARG A 181 -6.31 1.81 6.70
N ILE A 182 -7.36 1.65 5.91
CA ILE A 182 -8.74 1.83 6.41
C ILE A 182 -9.36 0.45 6.63
N GLY A 183 -9.47 0.05 7.89
CA GLY A 183 -9.96 -1.28 8.32
C GLY A 183 -11.34 -1.65 7.78
N LYS A 184 -11.69 -2.95 7.83
CA LYS A 184 -13.03 -3.43 7.49
C LYS A 184 -14.04 -2.77 8.45
N ASN A 185 -15.21 -2.38 7.93
CA ASN A 185 -16.29 -1.68 8.67
C ASN A 185 -15.95 -0.27 9.19
N VAL A 186 -14.77 0.26 8.88
CA VAL A 186 -14.42 1.65 9.22
C VAL A 186 -15.05 2.59 8.20
N ARG A 187 -15.76 3.61 8.70
CA ARG A 187 -16.29 4.72 7.91
C ARG A 187 -15.39 5.94 8.10
N PRO A 188 -14.48 6.22 7.15
CA PRO A 188 -13.46 7.27 7.34
C PRO A 188 -14.02 8.69 7.20
N THR A 189 -15.19 8.83 6.57
CA THR A 189 -15.88 10.10 6.39
C THR A 189 -17.38 9.94 6.63
N LYS A 190 -18.00 10.95 7.24
CA LYS A 190 -19.46 10.98 7.42
C LYS A 190 -20.16 10.91 6.07
N ILE A 191 -19.61 11.59 5.06
CA ILE A 191 -20.05 11.57 3.68
C ILE A 191 -18.84 11.33 2.78
N LYS A 192 -18.99 10.50 1.74
CA LYS A 192 -17.93 10.30 0.75
C LYS A 192 -17.75 11.55 -0.11
N LEU A 193 -16.53 11.75 -0.59
CA LEU A 193 -16.16 12.80 -1.51
C LEU A 193 -16.58 12.42 -2.94
N LEU A 194 -17.07 13.41 -3.68
CA LEU A 194 -17.57 13.21 -5.04
C LEU A 194 -16.46 13.46 -6.06
N VAL A 195 -16.29 12.53 -6.99
CA VAL A 195 -15.35 12.61 -8.12
C VAL A 195 -16.14 12.74 -9.41
N GLU A 196 -15.66 13.56 -10.35
CA GLU A 196 -16.38 13.87 -11.59
C GLU A 196 -16.65 12.61 -12.42
N SER A 197 -15.65 11.75 -12.59
CA SER A 197 -15.81 10.54 -13.38
C SER A 197 -15.27 9.27 -12.72
N LYS A 198 -15.92 8.16 -13.06
CA LYS A 198 -15.48 6.80 -12.73
C LYS A 198 -14.14 6.48 -13.37
N GLY A 199 -13.82 7.11 -14.51
CA GLY A 199 -12.53 7.01 -15.17
C GLY A 199 -11.42 7.53 -14.26
N ASP A 200 -11.56 8.76 -13.76
CA ASP A 200 -10.55 9.41 -12.91
C ASP A 200 -10.36 8.65 -11.60
N LEU A 201 -11.45 8.24 -10.96
CA LEU A 201 -11.39 7.42 -9.75
C LEU A 201 -10.69 6.08 -10.00
N SER A 202 -10.95 5.44 -11.15
CA SER A 202 -10.32 4.16 -11.50
C SER A 202 -8.84 4.32 -11.84
N SER A 203 -8.47 5.38 -12.57
CA SER A 203 -7.08 5.72 -12.88
C SER A 203 -6.30 6.00 -11.61
N TYR A 204 -6.88 6.76 -10.68
CA TYR A 204 -6.29 7.01 -9.38
C TYR A 204 -6.10 5.72 -8.58
N ILE A 205 -7.11 4.83 -8.53
CA ILE A 205 -6.97 3.52 -7.88
C ILE A 205 -5.79 2.74 -8.48
N LYS A 206 -5.67 2.69 -9.82
CA LYS A 206 -4.58 2.00 -10.52
C LYS A 206 -3.21 2.59 -10.21
N GLU A 207 -3.10 3.93 -10.16
CA GLU A 207 -1.86 4.61 -9.74
C GLU A 207 -1.44 4.16 -8.34
N ARG A 208 -2.38 4.15 -7.39
CA ARG A 208 -2.11 3.74 -6.00
C ARG A 208 -1.76 2.26 -5.86
N GLN A 209 -2.37 1.40 -6.68
CA GLN A 209 -2.02 -0.02 -6.77
C GLN A 209 -0.59 -0.21 -7.32
N ALA A 210 -0.23 0.51 -8.39
CA ALA A 210 1.10 0.45 -8.98
C ALA A 210 2.20 0.88 -8.00
N MET A 211 1.94 1.85 -7.12
CA MET A 211 2.92 2.27 -6.12
C MET A 211 3.32 1.15 -5.16
N VAL A 212 2.45 0.17 -4.89
CA VAL A 212 2.83 -1.01 -4.09
C VAL A 212 3.94 -1.79 -4.79
N GLY A 213 3.78 -2.03 -6.10
CA GLY A 213 4.80 -2.66 -6.93
C GLY A 213 6.09 -1.86 -6.94
N MET A 214 6.00 -0.53 -7.07
CA MET A 214 7.16 0.37 -7.00
C MET A 214 7.90 0.25 -5.67
N VAL A 215 7.22 0.36 -4.52
CA VAL A 215 7.85 0.25 -3.20
C VAL A 215 8.57 -1.10 -3.05
N LYS A 216 7.93 -2.20 -3.46
CA LYS A 216 8.53 -3.54 -3.40
C LYS A 216 9.71 -3.70 -4.37
N SER A 217 9.69 -3.01 -5.51
CA SER A 217 10.77 -3.07 -6.49
C SER A 217 12.08 -2.47 -5.97
N GLY A 218 12.03 -1.55 -5.01
CA GLY A 218 13.23 -1.06 -4.32
C GLY A 218 13.98 -2.16 -3.57
N TRP A 219 13.27 -3.11 -2.95
CA TRP A 219 13.91 -4.29 -2.35
C TRP A 219 14.52 -5.22 -3.39
N SER A 220 13.86 -5.36 -4.54
CA SER A 220 14.38 -6.16 -5.66
C SER A 220 15.64 -5.53 -6.26
N SER A 221 15.66 -4.20 -6.42
CA SER A 221 16.86 -3.47 -6.84
C SER A 221 17.99 -3.59 -5.83
N ALA A 222 17.70 -3.53 -4.53
CA ALA A 222 18.70 -3.74 -3.49
C ALA A 222 19.26 -5.18 -3.53
N LEU A 223 18.39 -6.18 -3.71
CA LEU A 223 18.79 -7.58 -3.89
C LEU A 223 19.72 -7.78 -5.09
N ARG A 224 19.41 -7.18 -6.25
CA ARG A 224 20.28 -7.26 -7.44
C ARG A 224 21.66 -6.66 -7.21
N SER A 225 21.77 -5.66 -6.33
CA SER A 225 23.06 -5.02 -6.03
C SER A 225 23.91 -5.78 -5.01
N LEU A 226 23.35 -6.79 -4.32
CA LEU A 226 24.09 -7.57 -3.34
C LEU A 226 25.07 -8.52 -4.04
N PRO A 227 26.32 -8.61 -3.58
CA PRO A 227 27.22 -9.70 -3.98
C PRO A 227 26.59 -11.06 -3.65
N LYS A 228 26.76 -12.04 -4.54
CA LYS A 228 26.24 -13.38 -4.30
C LYS A 228 27.07 -14.08 -3.21
N PRO A 229 26.43 -14.73 -2.22
CA PRO A 229 27.15 -15.58 -1.29
C PRO A 229 27.73 -16.80 -2.01
N LYS A 230 28.89 -17.26 -1.54
CA LYS A 230 29.52 -18.51 -1.99
C LYS A 230 29.28 -19.62 -0.98
N ILE A 231 28.82 -20.78 -1.45
CA ILE A 231 28.71 -22.00 -0.66
C ILE A 231 29.61 -23.04 -1.33
N ASN A 232 30.61 -23.53 -0.59
CA ASN A 232 31.65 -24.42 -1.11
C ASN A 232 32.35 -23.85 -2.36
N GLY A 233 32.69 -22.56 -2.32
CA GLY A 233 33.35 -21.85 -3.43
C GLY A 233 32.44 -21.48 -4.60
N ILE A 234 31.21 -21.99 -4.66
CA ILE A 234 30.27 -21.76 -5.76
C ILE A 234 29.28 -20.65 -5.39
N GLU A 235 29.13 -19.66 -6.28
CA GLU A 235 28.12 -18.62 -6.11
C GLU A 235 26.71 -19.22 -6.12
N LYS A 236 25.89 -18.82 -5.14
CA LYS A 236 24.50 -19.24 -5.02
C LYS A 236 23.58 -18.04 -5.02
N ASN A 237 22.44 -18.19 -5.69
CA ASN A 237 21.39 -17.18 -5.69
C ASN A 237 20.45 -17.41 -4.51
N PHE A 238 20.11 -16.34 -3.80
CA PHE A 238 19.11 -16.33 -2.74
C PHE A 238 18.15 -15.17 -2.96
N GLY A 239 16.95 -15.27 -2.39
CA GLY A 239 15.92 -14.23 -2.58
C GLY A 239 15.32 -14.21 -4.00
N THR A 240 15.55 -15.24 -4.80
CA THR A 240 15.20 -15.28 -6.24
C THR A 240 13.70 -15.22 -6.50
N ASP A 241 12.86 -15.63 -5.54
CA ASP A 241 11.42 -15.55 -5.68
C ASP A 241 10.99 -14.09 -5.86
N LEU A 242 11.68 -13.14 -5.22
CA LEU A 242 11.43 -11.71 -5.43
C LEU A 242 11.75 -11.28 -6.86
N LEU A 243 12.82 -11.81 -7.46
CA LEU A 243 13.26 -11.43 -8.82
C LEU A 243 12.33 -12.01 -9.90
N ALA A 244 11.65 -13.12 -9.62
CA ALA A 244 10.70 -13.75 -10.54
C ALA A 244 9.36 -13.01 -10.66
N VAL A 245 9.09 -12.01 -9.81
CA VAL A 245 7.75 -11.41 -9.69
C VAL A 245 7.56 -10.27 -10.69
N ALA A 246 6.97 -10.56 -11.84
CA ALA A 246 6.82 -9.59 -12.94
C ALA A 246 6.16 -8.26 -12.53
N TRP A 247 5.08 -8.31 -11.73
CA TRP A 247 4.33 -7.10 -11.35
C TRP A 247 5.11 -6.15 -10.42
N ILE A 248 6.16 -6.64 -9.77
CA ILE A 248 7.12 -5.86 -8.98
C ILE A 248 8.27 -5.41 -9.87
N ASN A 249 8.86 -6.34 -10.63
CA ASN A 249 10.11 -6.13 -11.35
C ASN A 249 9.99 -5.30 -12.64
N ARG A 250 8.77 -5.00 -13.09
CA ARG A 250 8.52 -4.00 -14.13
C ARG A 250 8.82 -2.55 -13.71
N HIS A 251 9.05 -2.30 -12.42
CA HIS A 251 9.33 -0.96 -11.88
C HIS A 251 10.83 -0.77 -11.60
N ALA A 252 11.34 0.43 -11.89
CA ALA A 252 12.76 0.78 -11.74
C ALA A 252 13.03 1.63 -10.47
N THR A 253 12.55 1.19 -9.30
CA THR A 253 12.80 1.93 -8.06
C THR A 253 14.23 1.71 -7.55
N ARG A 254 14.89 2.78 -7.13
CA ARG A 254 16.27 2.74 -6.62
C ARG A 254 16.34 2.05 -5.25
N GLY A 255 16.93 0.86 -5.22
CA GLY A 255 17.45 0.20 -4.03
C GLY A 255 18.96 -0.01 -4.15
N ARG A 256 19.65 -0.06 -3.02
CA ARG A 256 21.10 -0.29 -2.98
C ARG A 256 21.46 -1.16 -1.80
N SER A 257 22.56 -1.88 -1.95
CA SER A 257 23.23 -2.54 -0.85
C SER A 257 24.68 -2.11 -0.80
N ASN A 258 25.27 -2.18 0.39
CA ASN A 258 26.68 -1.95 0.61
C ASN A 258 27.20 -3.05 1.54
N VAL A 259 28.43 -3.49 1.32
CA VAL A 259 29.08 -4.51 2.13
C VAL A 259 30.42 -3.96 2.57
N VAL A 260 30.55 -3.70 3.86
CA VAL A 260 31.81 -3.30 4.48
C VAL A 260 32.32 -4.50 5.26
N ALA A 261 33.53 -4.95 4.93
CA ALA A 261 34.23 -5.96 5.71
C ALA A 261 35.42 -5.26 6.37
N ASP A 262 35.40 -5.24 7.70
CA ASP A 262 36.54 -4.81 8.48
C ASP A 262 37.39 -6.04 8.81
N THR A 263 38.53 -6.13 8.13
CA THR A 263 39.51 -7.20 8.32
C THR A 263 40.22 -7.13 9.67
N GLN A 264 40.31 -5.95 10.29
CA GLN A 264 40.92 -5.76 11.61
C GLN A 264 39.97 -6.20 12.73
N ASN A 265 38.70 -5.79 12.65
CA ASN A 265 37.71 -6.12 13.69
C ASN A 265 36.93 -7.43 13.42
N LYS A 266 37.25 -8.14 12.32
CA LYS A 266 36.50 -9.33 11.85
C LYS A 266 34.99 -9.09 11.75
N LEU A 267 34.61 -7.84 11.46
CA LEU A 267 33.22 -7.40 11.36
C LEU A 267 32.78 -7.38 9.91
N ILE A 268 31.54 -7.80 9.67
CA ILE A 268 30.90 -7.77 8.36
C ILE A 268 29.62 -6.98 8.51
N GLU A 269 29.60 -5.80 7.93
CA GLU A 269 28.43 -4.94 7.89
C GLU A 269 27.81 -5.01 6.49
N VAL A 270 26.52 -5.33 6.44
CA VAL A 270 25.73 -5.26 5.21
C VAL A 270 24.61 -4.26 5.41
N THR A 271 24.66 -3.17 4.65
CA THR A 271 23.60 -2.17 4.61
C THR A 271 22.70 -2.46 3.40
N VAL A 272 21.38 -2.52 3.62
CA VAL A 272 20.39 -2.63 2.54
C VAL A 272 19.45 -1.44 2.63
N THR A 273 19.31 -0.71 1.53
CA THR A 273 18.54 0.53 1.47
C THR A 273 17.46 0.46 0.39
N ASN A 274 16.23 0.81 0.76
CA ASN A 274 15.11 1.06 -0.15
C ASN A 274 14.66 2.52 -0.02
N SER A 275 14.80 3.29 -1.10
CA SER A 275 14.48 4.73 -1.10
C SER A 275 12.98 5.05 -0.94
N LEU A 276 12.09 4.11 -1.24
CA LEU A 276 10.62 4.28 -1.13
C LEU A 276 9.99 3.45 0.01
N GLY A 277 10.79 2.71 0.78
CA GLY A 277 10.32 1.68 1.70
C GLY A 277 9.38 2.13 2.81
N ASN A 278 9.33 3.44 3.13
CA ASN A 278 8.52 3.98 4.22
C ASN A 278 7.61 5.15 3.81
N VAL A 279 7.10 5.14 2.58
CA VAL A 279 6.11 6.14 2.14
C VAL A 279 4.90 6.13 3.08
N ASN A 280 4.56 7.30 3.64
CA ASN A 280 3.45 7.50 4.58
C ASN A 280 3.52 6.65 5.86
N ASN A 281 4.71 6.34 6.39
CA ASN A 281 4.92 5.52 7.60
C ASN A 281 4.38 4.08 7.54
N ILE A 282 4.00 3.63 6.34
CA ILE A 282 3.35 2.33 6.14
C ILE A 282 4.25 1.16 6.59
N GLY A 283 5.57 1.27 6.42
CA GLY A 283 6.52 0.24 6.84
C GLY A 283 6.67 0.15 8.36
N VAL A 284 6.55 1.29 9.05
CA VAL A 284 6.58 1.39 10.52
C VAL A 284 5.29 0.83 11.11
N ASP A 285 4.14 1.28 10.61
CA ASP A 285 2.81 0.89 11.10
C ASP A 285 2.57 -0.62 10.93
N ALA A 286 3.09 -1.20 9.84
CA ALA A 286 3.01 -2.63 9.59
C ALA A 286 4.12 -3.45 10.28
N SER A 287 5.05 -2.80 10.99
CA SER A 287 6.17 -3.44 11.68
C SER A 287 6.99 -4.35 10.76
N VAL A 288 7.25 -3.91 9.53
CA VAL A 288 7.90 -4.71 8.48
C VAL A 288 9.26 -5.23 8.94
N ILE A 289 10.13 -4.36 9.45
CA ILE A 289 11.49 -4.75 9.84
C ILE A 289 11.50 -5.75 11.01
N PRO A 290 10.76 -5.55 12.12
CA PRO A 290 10.61 -6.57 13.15
C PRO A 290 10.13 -7.93 12.62
N LEU A 291 9.14 -7.95 11.72
CA LEU A 291 8.63 -9.19 11.11
C LEU A 291 9.68 -9.91 10.27
N VAL A 292 10.44 -9.17 9.46
CA VAL A 292 11.55 -9.71 8.67
C VAL A 292 12.57 -10.39 9.58
N ILE A 293 13.02 -9.72 10.64
CA ILE A 293 14.04 -10.25 11.54
C ILE A 293 13.53 -11.49 12.29
N ALA A 294 12.31 -11.45 12.80
CA ALA A 294 11.70 -12.59 13.47
C ALA A 294 11.58 -13.80 12.51
N ASN A 295 11.13 -13.57 11.28
CA ASN A 295 11.01 -14.63 10.27
C ASN A 295 12.39 -15.20 9.90
N ARG A 296 13.40 -14.37 9.64
CA ARG A 296 14.75 -14.84 9.29
C ARG A 296 15.38 -15.70 10.39
N ARG A 297 15.24 -15.30 11.66
CA ARG A 297 15.70 -16.12 12.80
C ARG A 297 15.04 -17.50 12.79
N LYS A 298 13.71 -17.54 12.60
CA LYS A 298 12.95 -18.79 12.49
C LYS A 298 13.45 -19.66 11.32
N GLN A 299 13.65 -19.07 10.14
CA GLN A 299 14.09 -19.79 8.94
C GLN A 299 15.52 -20.32 9.06
N MET A 300 16.46 -19.53 9.61
CA MET A 300 17.82 -20.02 9.92
C MET A 300 17.75 -21.22 10.87
N GLY A 301 16.95 -21.15 11.93
CA GLY A 301 16.75 -22.26 12.87
C GLY A 301 16.18 -23.53 12.23
N LEU A 302 15.25 -23.39 11.26
CA LEU A 302 14.72 -24.51 10.50
C LEU A 302 15.77 -25.14 9.58
N ARG A 303 16.55 -24.31 8.88
CA ARG A 303 17.56 -24.79 7.94
C ARG A 303 18.73 -25.47 8.65
N MET A 304 19.19 -24.96 9.79
CA MET A 304 20.19 -25.64 10.63
C MET A 304 19.74 -27.04 11.04
N ARG A 305 18.48 -27.19 11.50
CA ARG A 305 17.93 -28.49 11.90
C ARG A 305 17.86 -29.48 10.74
N ARG A 306 17.50 -29.01 9.54
CA ARG A 306 17.49 -29.85 8.33
C ARG A 306 18.90 -30.33 8.00
N HIS A 307 19.88 -29.42 7.99
CA HIS A 307 21.27 -29.77 7.71
C HIS A 307 21.83 -30.82 8.69
N LEU A 308 21.49 -30.72 9.97
CA LEU A 308 21.90 -31.71 10.98
C LEU A 308 21.24 -33.08 10.78
N LYS A 309 19.97 -33.11 10.37
CA LYS A 309 19.28 -34.36 10.03
C LYS A 309 19.90 -35.03 8.81
N ASP A 310 20.18 -34.24 7.77
CA ASP A 310 20.76 -34.74 6.53
C ASP A 310 22.18 -35.28 6.78
N ALA A 311 22.98 -34.59 7.59
CA ALA A 311 24.30 -35.06 8.01
C ALA A 311 24.22 -36.38 8.81
N ALA A 312 23.29 -36.46 9.78
CA ALA A 312 23.10 -37.68 10.57
C ALA A 312 22.58 -38.87 9.75
N ALA A 313 21.80 -38.61 8.69
CA ALA A 313 21.36 -39.65 7.76
C ALA A 313 22.52 -40.16 6.90
N ALA A 314 23.39 -39.27 6.41
CA ALA A 314 24.55 -39.65 5.62
C ALA A 314 25.55 -40.55 6.39
N THR A 315 25.74 -40.32 7.69
CA THR A 315 26.62 -41.15 8.54
C THR A 315 26.04 -42.54 8.85
N LYS A 316 24.74 -42.77 8.67
CA LYS A 316 24.11 -44.09 8.89
C LYS A 316 24.14 -44.99 7.66
N THR A 317 24.46 -44.43 6.50
CA THR A 317 24.52 -45.14 5.21
C THR A 317 25.96 -45.46 4.76
N SER A 318 26.95 -45.08 5.56
CA SER A 318 28.38 -45.38 5.39
C SER A 318 28.83 -46.39 6.44
#